data_AF-A0A8J8BU90-F1
#
_entry.id   AF-A0A8J8BU90-F1
#
_cell.length_a   1.000
_cell.length_b   1.000
_cell.length_c   1.000
_cell.angle_alpha   90.00
_cell.angle_beta   90.00
_cell.angle_gamma   90.00
#
_symmetry.space_group_name_H-M   'P 1'
#
loop_
_entity.id
_entity.type
_entity.pdbx_description
1 polymer ?
#
loop_
_entity_poly.entity_id
_entity_poly.type
_entity_poly.pdbx_seq_one_letter_code
_entity_poly.pdbx_strand_id
1 'polypeptide(L)' 'GFYHEVLECIEDPDVVYEGKYGELIGMKQTQKDKYIVVVYKEESVIDGFVITSFITRKKKQFERRKKLWEKEKRRKY' A
#
# COMPACT_ATOMS: atom_id res chain seq x y z
N GLY A 1 -9.60 -10.75 -10.78
CA GLY A 1 -8.82 -9.56 -10.38
C GLY A 1 -8.61 -9.58 -8.87
N PHE A 2 -7.77 -8.70 -8.33
CA PHE A 2 -7.45 -8.61 -6.89
C PHE A 2 -8.29 -7.55 -6.17
N TYR A 3 -9.59 -7.50 -6.45
CA TYR A 3 -10.45 -6.40 -6.01
C TYR A 3 -10.47 -6.28 -4.47
N HIS A 4 -10.65 -7.40 -3.77
CA HIS A 4 -10.68 -7.43 -2.32
C HIS A 4 -9.33 -7.02 -1.72
N GLU A 5 -8.21 -7.54 -2.23
CA GLU A 5 -6.88 -7.21 -1.72
C GLU A 5 -6.52 -5.73 -1.97
N VAL A 6 -7.01 -5.15 -3.07
CA VAL A 6 -6.86 -3.72 -3.34
C VAL A 6 -7.62 -2.89 -2.32
N LEU A 7 -8.92 -3.18 -2.11
CA LEU A 7 -9.73 -2.46 -1.12
C LEU A 7 -9.15 -2.58 0.29
N GLU A 8 -8.77 -3.79 0.70
CA GLU A 8 -8.18 -4.04 2.02
C GLU A 8 -6.84 -3.32 2.20
N CYS A 9 -6.06 -3.17 1.12
CA CYS A 9 -4.80 -2.42 1.15
C CYS A 9 -5.02 -0.89 1.22
N ILE A 10 -6.13 -0.37 0.68
CA ILE A 10 -6.47 1.05 0.78
C ILE A 10 -6.98 1.36 2.20
N GLU A 11 -7.85 0.51 2.74
CA GLU A 11 -8.45 0.70 4.06
C GLU A 11 -7.46 0.45 5.21
N ASP A 12 -6.66 -0.61 5.11
CA ASP A 12 -5.74 -1.04 6.17
C ASP A 12 -4.39 -1.51 5.61
N PRO A 13 -3.57 -0.60 5.04
CA PRO A 13 -2.23 -0.93 4.57
C PRO A 13 -1.31 -1.37 5.71
N ASP A 14 -0.25 -2.12 5.39
CA ASP A 14 0.85 -2.31 6.36
C ASP A 14 1.78 -1.09 6.37
N VAL A 15 1.94 -0.44 5.21
CA VAL A 15 2.81 0.72 5.01
C VAL A 15 2.32 1.55 3.84
N VAL A 16 2.48 2.87 3.94
CA VAL A 16 2.22 3.83 2.87
C VAL A 16 3.51 4.59 2.56
N TYR A 17 3.90 4.59 1.29
CA TYR A 17 5.04 5.34 0.77
C TYR A 17 4.59 6.50 -0.12
N GLU A 18 5.45 7.49 -0.25
CA GLU A 18 5.28 8.60 -1.18
C GLU A 18 5.55 8.15 -2.63
N GLY A 19 4.61 8.50 -3.52
CA GLY A 19 4.73 8.44 -4.96
C GLY A 19 5.73 9.47 -5.51
N LYS A 20 5.76 9.64 -6.82
CA LYS A 20 6.67 10.61 -7.46
C LYS A 20 5.98 11.94 -7.72
N TYR A 21 4.68 11.92 -7.99
CA TYR A 21 3.88 13.08 -8.37
C TYR A 21 2.63 13.21 -7.47
N GLY A 22 2.83 13.00 -6.16
CA GLY A 22 1.81 13.13 -5.13
C GLY A 22 0.90 11.91 -4.97
N GLU A 23 1.17 10.79 -5.64
CA GLU A 23 0.46 9.53 -5.37
C GLU A 23 0.84 8.97 -3.99
N LEU A 24 -0.05 8.14 -3.46
CA LEU A 24 0.24 7.22 -2.37
C LEU A 24 0.53 5.83 -2.93
N ILE A 25 1.48 5.14 -2.31
CA ILE A 25 1.80 3.75 -2.61
C ILE A 25 1.52 2.95 -1.34
N GLY A 26 0.31 2.39 -1.27
CA GLY A 26 -0.08 1.45 -0.23
C GLY A 26 0.51 0.08 -0.51
N MET A 27 1.01 -0.59 0.53
CA MET A 27 1.48 -1.96 0.42
C MET A 27 0.95 -2.79 1.60
N LYS A 28 0.41 -3.96 1.28
CA LYS A 28 -0.09 -4.94 2.27
C LYS A 28 0.43 -6.32 1.96
N GLN A 29 0.89 -7.03 2.99
CA GLN A 29 1.32 -8.40 2.88
C GLN A 29 0.10 -9.32 2.83
N THR A 30 -0.07 -10.02 1.71
CA THR A 30 -1.19 -10.96 1.51
C THR A 30 -0.82 -12.39 1.91
N GLN A 31 0.45 -12.76 1.72
CA GLN A 31 1.02 -14.05 2.13
C GLN A 31 2.49 -13.87 2.50
N LYS A 32 3.16 -14.94 2.98
CA LYS A 32 4.59 -14.90 3.26
C LYS A 32 5.37 -14.42 2.02
N ASP A 33 6.11 -13.33 2.18
CA ASP A 33 6.90 -12.67 1.13
C ASP A 33 6.13 -12.25 -0.13
N LYS A 34 4.80 -12.09 -0.04
CA LYS A 34 3.93 -11.66 -1.14
C LYS A 34 3.12 -10.45 -0.72
N TYR A 35 3.22 -9.40 -1.51
CA TYR A 35 2.63 -8.11 -1.21
C TYR A 35 1.72 -7.68 -2.36
N ILE A 36 0.55 -7.15 -2.04
CA ILE A 36 -0.20 -6.31 -2.97
C ILE A 36 0.34 -4.87 -2.83
N VAL A 37 0.60 -4.23 -3.96
CA VAL A 37 0.98 -2.82 -4.04
C VAL A 37 -0.14 -2.11 -4.78
N VAL A 38 -0.64 -1.03 -4.19
CA VAL A 38 -1.70 -0.19 -4.77
C VAL A 38 -1.16 1.23 -4.87
N VAL A 39 -1.19 1.79 -6.08
CA VAL A 39 -0.84 3.19 -6.34
C VAL A 39 -2.14 3.95 -6.57
N TYR A 40 -2.40 4.97 -5.76
CA TYR A 40 -3.67 5.69 -5.76
C TYR A 40 -3.48 7.16 -5.40
N LYS A 41 -4.50 7.97 -5.69
CA LYS A 41 -4.61 9.35 -5.22
C LYS A 41 -5.92 9.52 -4.47
N GLU A 42 -5.85 10.26 -3.37
CA GLU A 42 -7.01 10.74 -2.63
C GLU A 42 -7.22 12.21 -3.02
N GLU A 43 -8.31 12.51 -3.73
CA GLU A 43 -8.68 13.87 -4.11
C GLU A 43 -9.45 14.56 -2.97
N SER A 44 -10.12 13.78 -2.13
CA SER A 44 -10.76 14.23 -0.90
C SER A 44 -10.86 13.07 0.11
N VAL A 45 -11.41 13.34 1.29
CA VAL A 45 -11.68 12.31 2.31
C VAL A 45 -12.71 11.25 1.88
N ILE A 46 -13.49 11.50 0.82
CA ILE A 46 -14.51 10.58 0.29
C ILE A 46 -14.29 10.21 -1.18
N ASP A 47 -13.23 10.71 -1.82
CA ASP A 47 -13.02 10.55 -3.26
C ASP A 47 -11.55 10.35 -3.60
N GLY A 48 -11.32 9.60 -4.66
CA GLY A 48 -10.01 9.20 -5.11
C GLY A 48 -10.09 8.08 -6.14
N PHE A 49 -8.94 7.67 -6.64
CA PHE A 49 -8.88 6.63 -7.65
C PHE A 49 -7.60 5.80 -7.54
N VAL A 50 -7.72 4.53 -7.92
CA VAL A 50 -6.59 3.62 -8.08
C VAL A 50 -6.02 3.83 -9.48
N ILE A 51 -4.72 4.14 -9.54
CA ILE A 51 -3.98 4.26 -10.79
C ILE A 51 -3.57 2.87 -11.28
N THR A 52 -2.97 2.07 -10.40
CA THR A 52 -2.56 0.71 -10.72
C THR A 52 -2.43 -0.15 -9.46
N SER A 53 -2.53 -1.46 -9.63
CA SER A 53 -2.30 -2.44 -8.57
C SER A 53 -1.60 -3.66 -9.12
N PHE A 54 -0.65 -4.21 -8.36
CA PHE A 54 0.05 -5.42 -8.75
C PHE A 54 0.62 -6.17 -7.54
N ILE A 55 0.87 -7.45 -7.72
CA ILE A 55 1.51 -8.29 -6.72
C ILE A 55 3.02 -8.32 -6.94
N THR A 56 3.77 -8.26 -5.85
CA THR A 56 5.23 -8.39 -5.88
C THR A 56 5.75 -9.19 -4.69
N ARG A 57 6.93 -9.77 -4.86
CA ARG A 57 7.74 -10.30 -3.74
C ARG A 57 8.90 -9.36 -3.37
N LYS A 58 9.10 -8.28 -4.13
CA LYS A 58 10.27 -7.39 -4.06
C LYS A 58 10.00 -6.16 -3.17
N LYS A 59 9.77 -6.38 -1.87
CA LYS A 59 9.53 -5.29 -0.90
C LYS A 59 10.65 -4.22 -0.88
N LYS A 60 11.92 -4.65 -0.94
CA LYS A 60 13.11 -3.78 -0.80
C LYS A 60 13.18 -2.62 -1.79
N GLN A 61 12.49 -2.69 -2.93
CA GLN A 61 12.47 -1.60 -3.91
C GLN A 61 11.65 -0.40 -3.41
N PHE A 62 10.62 -0.64 -2.60
CA PHE A 62 9.74 0.39 -2.04
C PHE A 62 10.31 1.01 -0.77
N GLU A 63 11.09 0.25 0.01
CA GLU A 63 11.74 0.73 1.24
C GLU A 63 12.74 1.88 1.01
N ARG A 64 13.16 2.10 -0.24
CA ARG A 64 13.99 3.24 -0.65
C ARG A 64 13.20 4.55 -0.79
N ARG A 65 11.87 4.48 -0.83
CA ARG A 65 10.98 5.65 -0.92
C ARG A 65 10.73 6.22 0.46
N LYS A 66 10.36 7.50 0.52
CA LYS A 66 9.91 8.13 1.76
C LYS A 66 8.68 7.38 2.28
N LYS A 67 8.76 6.91 3.52
CA LYS A 67 7.65 6.29 4.23
C LYS A 67 6.80 7.40 4.85
N LEU A 68 5.53 7.45 4.49
CA LEU A 68 4.57 8.43 5.02
C LEU A 68 3.90 7.91 6.28
N TRP A 69 3.61 6.61 6.31
CA TRP A 69 2.98 5.94 7.44
C TRP A 69 3.33 4.44 7.45
N GLU A 70 3.36 3.82 8.62
CA GLU A 70 3.53 2.38 8.78
C GLU A 70 2.72 1.90 9.98
N LYS A 71 2.05 0.77 9.79
CA LYS A 71 1.24 0.14 10.81
C LYS A 71 2.14 -0.31 11.96
N GLU A 72 1.81 0.14 13.16
CA GLU A 72 2.51 -0.30 14.35
C GLU A 72 2.26 -1.80 14.57
N LYS A 73 3.35 -2.59 14.56
CA LYS A 73 3.25 -4.02 14.82
C LYS A 73 2.89 -4.22 16.28
N ARG A 74 1.60 -4.47 16.57
CA ARG A 74 1.19 -4.98 17.88
C ARG A 74 1.96 -6.26 18.16
N ARG A 75 2.95 -6.20 19.04
CA ARG A 75 3.58 -7.37 19.63
C ARG A 75 2.49 -8.08 20.43
N LYS A 76 2.05 -9.25 19.96
CA LYS A 76 1.25 -10.16 20.78
C LYS A 76 2.17 -10.67 21.89
N TYR A 77 1.87 -10.28 23.13
CA TYR A 77 2.43 -10.86 24.35
C TYR A 77 1.86 -12.26 24.57
#